data_AF-A0A2N8L2H8-F1
#
_entry.id   AF-A0A2N8L2H8-F1
#
_cell.length_a   1.000
_cell.length_b   1.000
_cell.length_c   1.000
_cell.angle_alpha   90.00
_cell.angle_beta   90.00
_cell.angle_gamma   90.00
#
_symmetry.space_group_name_H-M   'P 1'
#
loop_
_entity.id
_entity.type
_entity.pdbx_description
1 polymer ?
#
loop_
_entity_poly.entity_id
_entity_poly.type
_entity_poly.pdbx_seq_one_letter_code
_entity_poly.pdbx_strand_id
1 'polypeptide(L)'
;MALGSAVALALGGCGGTSSSGSLTEVDGVRVKSTIDRPGLYDVDINGIDCDVTIGEGNTIQRLLITGVGNTVRIPASAKVERIEFTGSKNTVFVPKGFKTQVDGVGSNNHIKEL
;
A
#
# COMPACT_ATOMS: atom_id res chain seq x y z
N MET A 1 43.64 10.92 -16.07
CA MET A 1 42.60 10.62 -17.08
C MET A 1 41.53 9.80 -16.40
N ALA A 2 40.36 10.39 -16.18
CA ALA A 2 39.26 9.79 -15.43
C ALA A 2 38.53 8.74 -16.30
N LEU A 3 38.37 7.52 -15.78
CA LEU A 3 37.39 6.57 -16.30
C LEU A 3 36.01 7.09 -15.91
N GLY A 4 35.26 7.57 -16.89
CA GLY A 4 33.85 7.94 -16.73
C GLY A 4 33.04 6.68 -16.43
N SER A 5 32.73 6.47 -15.16
CA SER A 5 31.70 5.52 -14.75
C SER A 5 30.35 6.14 -15.14
N ALA A 6 29.75 5.61 -16.21
CA ALA A 6 28.38 5.91 -16.56
C ALA A 6 27.49 5.38 -15.44
N VAL A 7 27.06 6.27 -14.54
CA VAL A 7 25.98 5.99 -13.59
C VAL A 7 24.74 5.74 -14.43
N ALA A 8 24.33 4.47 -14.50
CA ALA A 8 23.05 4.09 -15.04
C ALA A 8 21.97 4.82 -14.23
N LEU A 9 21.24 5.71 -14.89
CA LEU A 9 20.03 6.33 -14.36
C LEU A 9 19.05 5.19 -14.09
N ALA A 10 18.98 4.72 -12.85
CA ALA A 10 17.86 3.94 -12.38
C ALA A 10 16.61 4.78 -12.69
N LEU A 11 15.72 4.26 -13.54
CA LEU A 11 14.38 4.80 -13.75
C LEU A 11 13.61 4.60 -12.44
N GLY A 12 13.93 5.45 -11.46
CA GLY A 12 13.28 5.50 -10.17
C GLY A 12 11.82 5.87 -10.39
N GLY A 13 10.92 5.11 -9.75
CA GLY A 13 9.54 5.50 -9.63
C GLY A 13 9.41 6.97 -9.24
N CYS A 14 8.61 7.74 -9.97
CA CYS A 14 8.17 9.05 -9.51
C CYS A 14 7.06 8.78 -8.51
N GLY A 15 7.28 9.09 -7.23
CA GLY A 15 6.35 8.72 -6.16
C GLY A 15 6.98 8.72 -4.78
N GLY A 16 6.15 8.59 -3.76
CA GLY A 16 6.59 8.55 -2.37
C GLY A 16 5.51 8.11 -1.40
N THR A 17 5.88 8.12 -0.13
CA THR A 17 4.94 7.97 0.98
C THR A 17 4.96 9.24 1.80
N SER A 18 3.78 9.77 2.10
CA SER A 18 3.64 10.96 2.93
C SER A 18 2.61 10.72 4.03
N SER A 19 2.81 11.37 5.17
CA SER A 19 1.93 11.25 6.32
C SER A 19 1.55 12.63 6.81
N SER A 20 0.26 12.91 6.93
CA SER A 20 -0.26 14.18 7.43
C SER A 20 -1.49 13.93 8.30
N GLY A 21 -1.44 14.36 9.56
CA GLY A 21 -2.52 14.12 10.52
C GLY A 21 -2.86 12.62 10.62
N SER A 22 -4.14 12.29 10.40
CA SER A 22 -4.68 10.93 10.42
C SER A 22 -4.66 10.21 9.07
N LEU A 23 -3.88 10.69 8.09
CA LEU A 23 -3.76 10.08 6.76
C LEU A 23 -2.31 9.71 6.45
N THR A 24 -2.12 8.53 5.86
CA THR A 24 -0.89 8.14 5.15
C THR A 24 -1.22 7.89 3.69
N GLU A 25 -0.51 8.54 2.78
CA GLU A 25 -0.71 8.39 1.34
C GLU A 25 0.50 7.72 0.69
N VAL A 26 0.24 6.76 -0.20
CA VAL A 26 1.22 6.15 -1.09
C VAL A 26 0.82 6.46 -2.52
N ASP A 27 1.63 7.26 -3.21
CA ASP A 27 1.38 7.69 -4.59
C ASP A 27 2.62 7.56 -5.47
N GLY A 28 2.39 7.40 -6.77
CA GLY A 28 3.40 7.28 -7.81
C GLY A 28 3.57 5.88 -8.38
N VAL A 29 4.67 5.63 -9.09
CA VAL A 29 4.88 4.38 -9.83
C VAL A 29 5.92 3.51 -9.15
N ARG A 30 5.62 2.24 -8.86
CA ARG A 30 6.55 1.26 -8.28
C ARG A 30 7.17 1.68 -6.96
N VAL A 31 6.40 2.40 -6.14
CA VAL A 31 6.82 2.76 -4.78
C VAL A 31 6.85 1.51 -3.91
N LYS A 32 7.92 1.33 -3.15
CA LYS A 32 8.01 0.32 -2.08
C LYS A 32 7.93 1.05 -0.75
N SER A 33 6.95 0.72 0.08
CA SER A 33 6.70 1.44 1.32
C SER A 33 6.37 0.51 2.47
N THR A 34 6.86 0.86 3.66
CA THR A 34 6.42 0.29 4.93
C THR A 34 5.75 1.41 5.72
N ILE A 35 4.46 1.22 6.01
CA ILE A 35 3.68 2.16 6.81
C ILE A 35 3.67 1.65 8.24
N ASP A 36 4.40 2.32 9.12
CA ASP A 36 4.49 1.98 10.53
C ASP A 36 4.40 3.24 11.39
N ARG A 37 3.24 3.44 12.04
CA ARG A 37 3.01 4.63 12.88
C ARG A 37 1.94 4.38 13.93
N PRO A 38 2.09 4.96 15.14
CA PRO A 38 1.13 4.75 16.21
C PRO A 38 -0.23 5.43 15.91
N GLY A 39 -1.26 4.89 16.56
CA GLY A 39 -2.61 5.45 16.56
C GLY A 39 -3.54 4.86 15.51
N LEU A 40 -4.72 5.46 15.40
CA LEU A 40 -5.74 5.13 14.40
C LEU A 40 -5.64 6.12 13.25
N TYR A 41 -5.55 5.62 12.02
CA TYR A 41 -5.38 6.45 10.82
C TYR A 41 -5.92 5.76 9.57
N ASP A 42 -6.04 6.54 8.51
CA ASP A 42 -6.40 6.10 7.17
C ASP A 42 -5.15 5.91 6.31
N VAL A 43 -5.25 4.98 5.35
CA VAL A 43 -4.25 4.76 4.32
C VAL A 43 -4.89 4.87 2.95
N ASP A 44 -4.38 5.77 2.12
CA ASP A 44 -4.78 5.92 0.72
C ASP A 44 -3.63 5.47 -0.20
N ILE A 45 -3.91 4.52 -1.11
CA ILE A 45 -2.96 4.00 -2.09
C ILE A 45 -3.47 4.37 -3.49
N ASN A 46 -2.86 5.40 -4.07
CA ASN A 46 -3.24 5.99 -5.35
C ASN A 46 -2.28 5.60 -6.48
N GLY A 47 -1.11 5.07 -6.13
CA GLY A 47 -0.05 4.72 -7.06
C GLY A 47 -0.32 3.54 -8.00
N ILE A 48 0.66 3.26 -8.86
CA ILE A 48 0.64 2.19 -9.86
C ILE A 48 1.77 1.22 -9.54
N ASP A 49 1.46 -0.08 -9.47
CA ASP A 49 2.46 -1.15 -9.28
C ASP A 49 3.26 -0.97 -7.97
N CYS A 50 2.65 -0.40 -6.93
CA CYS A 50 3.30 -0.18 -5.65
C CYS A 50 3.26 -1.44 -4.77
N ASP A 51 4.28 -1.59 -3.92
CA ASP A 51 4.38 -2.64 -2.91
C ASP A 51 4.35 -1.99 -1.52
N VAL A 52 3.25 -2.20 -0.79
CA VAL A 52 3.00 -1.57 0.51
C VAL A 52 2.92 -2.65 1.59
N THR A 53 3.66 -2.46 2.68
CA THR A 53 3.61 -3.31 3.87
C THR A 53 3.10 -2.50 5.05
N ILE A 54 2.08 -3.00 5.73
CA ILE A 54 1.62 -2.43 7.01
C ILE A 54 2.50 -2.98 8.13
N GLY A 55 3.03 -2.12 8.99
CA GLY A 55 3.82 -2.54 10.14
C GLY A 55 2.99 -3.32 11.15
N GLU A 56 3.65 -4.09 12.00
CA GLU A 56 3.00 -4.87 13.06
C GLU A 56 2.28 -3.98 14.08
N GLY A 57 1.15 -4.45 14.63
CA GLY A 57 0.41 -3.74 15.68
C GLY A 57 -0.31 -2.45 15.25
N ASN A 58 -0.16 -2.02 13.99
CA ASN A 58 -0.86 -0.85 13.46
C ASN A 58 -2.38 -1.06 13.42
N THR A 59 -3.13 0.02 13.62
CA THR A 59 -4.60 0.01 13.52
C THR A 59 -5.03 1.01 12.45
N ILE A 60 -5.54 0.50 11.34
CA ILE A 60 -6.03 1.28 10.22
C ILE A 60 -7.55 1.33 10.29
N GLN A 61 -8.10 2.54 10.27
CA GLN A 61 -9.54 2.73 10.18
C GLN A 61 -10.03 2.39 8.77
N ARG A 62 -9.45 3.03 7.75
CA ARG A 62 -9.78 2.78 6.35
C ARG A 62 -8.52 2.61 5.50
N LEU A 63 -8.47 1.52 4.74
CA LEU A 63 -7.50 1.31 3.67
C LEU A 63 -8.21 1.48 2.32
N LEU A 64 -8.02 2.62 1.66
CA LEU A 64 -8.55 2.88 0.33
C LEU A 64 -7.48 2.66 -0.74
N ILE A 65 -7.81 1.86 -1.74
CA ILE A 65 -6.93 1.55 -2.86
C ILE A 65 -7.62 1.98 -4.15
N THR A 66 -7.20 3.14 -4.67
CA THR A 66 -7.71 3.74 -5.92
C THR A 66 -6.79 3.46 -7.11
N GLY A 67 -5.53 3.14 -6.82
CA GLY A 67 -4.49 2.89 -7.82
C GLY A 67 -4.63 1.58 -8.59
N VAL A 68 -3.59 1.26 -9.37
CA VAL A 68 -3.61 0.10 -10.30
C VAL A 68 -2.47 -0.87 -10.02
N GLY A 69 -2.79 -2.15 -9.86
CA GLY A 69 -1.78 -3.21 -9.78
C GLY A 69 -0.99 -3.23 -8.48
N ASN A 70 -1.49 -2.60 -7.41
CA ASN A 70 -0.76 -2.51 -6.16
C ASN A 70 -0.84 -3.83 -5.37
N THR A 71 0.22 -4.10 -4.63
CA THR A 71 0.28 -5.19 -3.66
C THR A 71 0.36 -4.61 -2.25
N VAL A 72 -0.54 -5.04 -1.37
CA VAL A 72 -0.52 -4.66 0.05
C VAL A 72 -0.35 -5.90 0.90
N ARG A 73 0.53 -5.87 1.91
CA ARG A 73 0.72 -6.96 2.88
C ARG A 73 0.37 -6.48 4.28
N ILE A 74 -0.55 -7.20 4.91
CA ILE A 74 -1.03 -6.91 6.28
C ILE A 74 -0.58 -8.06 7.19
N PRO A 75 0.20 -7.81 8.26
CA PRO A 75 0.62 -8.83 9.21
C PRO A 75 -0.50 -9.19 10.20
N ALA A 76 -0.35 -10.32 10.88
CA ALA A 76 -1.36 -10.86 11.81
C ALA A 76 -1.69 -9.95 13.01
N SER A 77 -0.72 -9.16 13.45
CA SER A 77 -0.88 -8.25 14.58
C SER A 77 -1.52 -6.91 14.19
N ALA A 78 -1.60 -6.58 12.90
CA ALA A 78 -2.25 -5.36 12.43
C ALA A 78 -3.77 -5.53 12.37
N LYS A 79 -4.49 -4.43 12.52
CA LYS A 79 -5.94 -4.36 12.36
C LYS A 79 -6.29 -3.39 11.25
N VAL A 80 -7.23 -3.77 10.40
CA VAL A 80 -7.81 -2.90 9.38
C VAL A 80 -9.32 -3.05 9.49
N GLU A 81 -10.03 -1.97 9.81
CA GLU A 81 -11.48 -2.06 10.00
C GLU A 81 -12.22 -2.20 8.67
N ARG A 82 -11.76 -1.44 7.66
CA ARG A 82 -12.34 -1.46 6.31
C ARG A 82 -11.27 -1.37 5.23
N ILE A 83 -11.43 -2.21 4.20
CA ILE A 83 -10.68 -2.13 2.94
C ILE A 83 -11.66 -1.70 1.83
N GLU A 84 -11.31 -0.64 1.12
CA GLU A 84 -12.09 -0.09 0.01
C GLU A 84 -11.30 -0.18 -1.30
N PHE A 85 -11.90 -0.78 -2.32
CA PHE A 85 -11.33 -0.82 -3.67
C PHE A 85 -12.13 0.02 -4.65
N THR A 86 -11.50 1.06 -5.20
CA THR A 86 -12.03 1.80 -6.36
C THR A 86 -11.15 1.62 -7.60
N GLY A 87 -9.90 1.20 -7.42
CA GLY A 87 -8.93 0.96 -8.48
C GLY A 87 -9.07 -0.40 -9.18
N SER A 88 -7.99 -0.86 -9.82
CA SER A 88 -7.99 -2.15 -10.52
C SER A 88 -6.73 -2.99 -10.32
N LYS A 89 -6.89 -4.32 -10.41
CA LYS A 89 -5.79 -5.30 -10.33
C LYS A 89 -4.99 -5.27 -9.02
N ASN A 90 -5.56 -4.73 -7.95
CA ASN A 90 -4.89 -4.67 -6.65
C ASN A 90 -5.01 -6.00 -5.91
N THR A 91 -3.97 -6.38 -5.17
CA THR A 91 -3.99 -7.56 -4.31
C THR A 91 -3.63 -7.18 -2.89
N VAL A 92 -4.50 -7.49 -1.93
CA VAL A 92 -4.21 -7.37 -0.51
C VAL A 92 -4.00 -8.76 0.06
N PHE A 93 -2.82 -9.00 0.62
CA PHE A 93 -2.48 -10.21 1.36
C PHE A 93 -2.77 -10.01 2.84
N VAL A 94 -3.58 -10.90 3.40
CA VAL A 94 -3.97 -10.89 4.81
C VAL A 94 -3.65 -12.25 5.45
N PRO A 95 -3.50 -12.32 6.77
CA PRO A 95 -3.39 -13.58 7.49
C PRO A 95 -4.67 -14.41 7.36
N LYS A 96 -4.56 -15.73 7.46
CA LYS A 96 -5.72 -16.61 7.56
C LYS A 96 -6.71 -16.19 8.66
N GLY A 97 -7.99 -16.07 8.31
CA GLY A 97 -9.05 -15.74 9.25
C GLY A 97 -9.15 -14.25 9.59
N PHE A 98 -8.42 -13.38 8.88
CA PHE A 98 -8.46 -11.94 9.05
C PHE A 98 -9.89 -11.40 8.90
N LYS A 99 -10.28 -10.49 9.78
CA LYS A 99 -11.62 -9.90 9.82
C LYS A 99 -11.54 -8.43 9.49
N THR A 100 -12.21 -8.04 8.40
CA THR A 100 -12.32 -6.66 7.93
C THR A 100 -13.60 -6.53 7.13
N GLN A 101 -14.20 -5.34 7.11
CA GLN A 101 -15.18 -5.00 6.08
C GLN A 101 -14.43 -4.83 4.75
N VAL A 102 -15.07 -5.26 3.66
CA VAL A 102 -14.53 -5.12 2.30
C VAL A 102 -15.62 -4.54 1.42
N ASP A 103 -15.36 -3.35 0.87
CA ASP A 103 -16.24 -2.68 -0.05
C ASP A 103 -15.48 -2.38 -1.35
N GLY A 104 -16.16 -2.34 -2.49
CA GLY A 104 -15.49 -1.93 -3.71
C GLY A 104 -16.37 -1.91 -4.95
N VAL A 105 -16.06 -0.95 -5.82
CA VAL A 105 -16.63 -0.80 -7.17
C VAL A 105 -15.56 -0.97 -8.26
N GLY A 106 -14.30 -1.16 -7.85
CA GLY A 106 -13.17 -1.41 -8.74
C GLY A 106 -13.18 -2.81 -9.37
N SER A 107 -12.27 -3.05 -10.31
CA SER A 107 -12.24 -4.30 -11.11
C SER A 107 -11.00 -5.15 -10.88
N ASN A 108 -11.16 -6.48 -10.85
CA ASN A 108 -10.08 -7.46 -10.69
C ASN A 108 -9.22 -7.23 -9.43
N ASN A 109 -9.84 -6.78 -8.35
CA ASN A 109 -9.17 -6.65 -7.06
C ASN A 109 -9.34 -7.95 -6.27
N HIS A 110 -8.32 -8.31 -5.49
CA HIS A 110 -8.29 -9.56 -4.74
C HIS A 110 -7.85 -9.34 -3.31
N ILE A 111 -8.49 -10.05 -2.39
CA ILE A 111 -7.96 -10.31 -1.06
C ILE A 111 -7.53 -11.77 -1.03
N LYS A 112 -6.31 -12.03 -0.60
CA LYS A 112 -5.73 -13.37 -0.52
C LYS A 112 -5.26 -13.64 0.89
N GLU A 113 -5.73 -14.74 1.47
CA GLU A 113 -5.20 -15.23 2.72
C GLU A 113 -3.85 -15.93 2.49
N LEU A 114 -2.93 -15.75 3.44
CA LEU A 114 -1.65 -16.47 3.54
C LEU A 114 -1.68 -17.50 4.68
#